data_AF-A0A1W0A8G0-F1
#
_entry.id   AF-A0A1W0A8G0-F1
#
_cell.length_a   1.000
_cell.length_b   1.000
_cell.length_c   1.000
_cell.angle_alpha   90.00
_cell.angle_beta   90.00
_cell.angle_gamma   90.00
#
_symmetry.space_group_name_H-M   'P 1'
#
loop_
_entity.id
_entity.type
_entity.pdbx_description
1 polymer ?
#
loop_
_entity_poly.entity_id
_entity_poly.type
_entity_poly.pdbx_seq_one_letter_code
_entity_poly.pdbx_strand_id
1 'polypeptide(L)'
;MDSEVPLDMSFIDQFDADEAFLTSLSSYVNDATFNTDSNTVLSSIIWSPKPCSKPKVKRRLKNELDYLRIKVKELLQELEGLQGQNNSNSLEKNAWEFRARQQALLVQQSLQENKYLKEAIQGQIALLSALQSVMIKQPKLAPFPTTNIQWKHAILGVTEREATLEALMQHQYDKLDTEWISNGIYDAITNKK
;
A
#
# COMPACT_ATOMS: atom_id res chain seq x y z
N MET A 1 -24.64 10.35 -12.85
CA MET A 1 -23.40 10.25 -13.64
C MET A 1 -22.49 9.36 -12.82
N ASP A 2 -22.84 8.08 -12.80
CA ASP A 2 -22.15 7.06 -12.05
C ASP A 2 -21.12 6.46 -12.99
N SER A 3 -19.85 6.83 -12.80
CA SER A 3 -18.74 6.24 -13.54
C SER A 3 -18.17 5.10 -12.71
N GLU A 4 -18.65 3.89 -12.96
CA GLU A 4 -17.96 2.67 -12.56
C GLU A 4 -16.68 2.54 -13.39
N VAL A 5 -15.53 2.67 -12.73
CA VAL A 5 -14.23 2.31 -13.30
C VAL A 5 -14.08 0.79 -13.12
N PRO A 6 -13.96 0.01 -14.19
CA PRO A 6 -13.81 -1.43 -14.06
C PRO A 6 -12.42 -1.73 -13.50
N LEU A 7 -12.39 -2.42 -12.35
CA LEU A 7 -11.17 -2.93 -11.74
C LEU A 7 -10.59 -4.03 -12.64
N ASP A 8 -9.49 -3.69 -13.31
CA ASP A 8 -8.68 -4.62 -14.08
C ASP A 8 -8.06 -5.68 -13.14
N MET A 9 -8.62 -6.89 -13.20
CA MET A 9 -8.21 -8.05 -12.41
C MET A 9 -7.02 -8.81 -13.01
N SER A 10 -6.36 -8.28 -14.05
CA SER A 10 -5.23 -8.95 -14.71
C SER A 10 -3.91 -8.94 -13.92
N PHE A 11 -3.87 -8.36 -12.71
CA PHE A 11 -2.66 -8.30 -11.87
C PHE A 11 -2.35 -9.59 -11.09
N ILE A 12 -3.20 -10.61 -11.14
CA ILE A 12 -3.06 -11.82 -10.32
C ILE A 12 -1.92 -12.75 -10.81
N ASP A 13 -1.44 -12.61 -12.04
CA ASP A 13 -0.52 -13.60 -12.65
C ASP A 13 0.98 -13.38 -12.41
N GLN A 14 1.39 -12.36 -11.63
CA GLN A 14 2.81 -12.17 -11.28
C GLN A 14 3.08 -12.44 -9.80
N PHE A 15 2.66 -13.62 -9.34
CA PHE A 15 2.90 -14.11 -7.99
C PHE A 15 4.25 -14.85 -7.94
N ASP A 16 5.36 -14.11 -7.89
CA ASP A 16 6.63 -14.66 -7.39
C ASP A 16 6.53 -14.74 -5.85
N ALA A 17 5.76 -15.71 -5.37
CA ALA A 17 5.82 -16.06 -3.96
C ALA A 17 7.06 -16.90 -3.72
N ASP A 18 7.93 -16.42 -2.84
CA ASP A 18 9.08 -17.17 -2.36
C ASP A 18 8.62 -18.54 -1.84
N GLU A 19 9.13 -19.63 -2.45
CA GLU A 19 8.89 -21.05 -2.06
C GLU A 19 9.08 -21.29 -0.54
N ALA A 20 9.91 -20.47 0.10
CA ALA A 20 10.12 -20.46 1.54
C ALA A 20 8.83 -20.14 2.33
N PHE A 21 8.00 -19.21 1.84
CA PHE A 21 6.75 -18.82 2.49
C PHE A 21 5.70 -19.92 2.40
N LEU A 22 5.56 -20.55 1.23
CA LEU A 22 4.61 -21.65 1.02
C LEU A 22 5.01 -22.92 1.80
N THR A 23 6.30 -23.21 1.89
CA THR A 23 6.83 -24.32 2.71
C THR A 23 6.57 -24.10 4.20
N SER A 24 6.76 -22.87 4.68
CA SER A 24 6.48 -22.50 6.06
C SER A 24 5.00 -22.66 6.41
N LEU A 25 4.09 -22.34 5.48
CA LEU A 25 2.65 -22.48 5.72
C LEU A 25 2.20 -23.95 5.70
N SER A 26 2.77 -24.78 4.82
CA SER A 26 2.47 -26.21 4.72
C SER A 26 2.90 -26.99 5.96
N SER A 27 4.08 -26.69 6.52
CA SER A 27 4.56 -27.33 7.76
C SER A 27 3.65 -27.04 8.97
N TYR A 28 3.06 -25.85 9.04
CA TYR A 28 2.19 -25.45 10.15
C TYR A 28 0.82 -26.16 10.14
N VAL A 29 0.31 -26.55 8.96
CA VAL A 29 -0.99 -27.21 8.82
C VAL A 29 -0.92 -28.72 9.08
N ASN A 30 0.25 -29.34 8.87
CA ASN A 30 0.41 -30.79 9.00
C ASN A 30 0.45 -31.29 10.47
N ASP A 31 0.77 -30.43 11.43
CA ASP A 31 0.81 -30.79 12.86
C ASP A 31 -0.59 -30.98 13.51
N ALA A 32 -1.68 -30.68 12.78
CA ALA A 32 -3.05 -30.75 13.31
C ALA A 32 -3.83 -32.03 12.93
N THR A 33 -3.21 -33.02 12.27
CA THR A 33 -3.92 -34.25 11.88
C THR A 33 -3.74 -35.38 12.90
N PHE A 34 -4.62 -35.40 13.91
CA PHE A 34 -4.74 -36.53 14.84
C PHE A 34 -5.50 -37.67 14.16
N ASN A 35 -4.78 -38.60 13.54
CA ASN A 35 -5.38 -39.79 12.92
C ASN A 35 -5.48 -40.92 13.95
N THR A 36 -6.70 -41.28 14.38
CA THR A 36 -6.97 -42.45 15.24
C THR A 36 -7.86 -43.44 14.49
N ASP A 37 -7.23 -44.41 13.84
CA ASP A 37 -7.89 -45.54 13.20
C ASP A 37 -8.52 -46.46 14.26
N SER A 38 -9.83 -46.31 14.47
CA SER A 38 -10.58 -46.92 15.57
C SER A 38 -11.27 -48.24 15.22
N ASN A 39 -10.80 -49.00 14.23
CA ASN A 39 -11.60 -50.12 13.66
C ASN A 39 -11.10 -51.55 13.90
N THR A 40 -10.08 -51.78 14.73
CA THR A 40 -9.48 -53.13 14.86
C THR A 40 -9.88 -53.90 16.14
N VAL A 41 -10.78 -53.38 16.98
CA VAL A 41 -11.05 -53.98 18.31
C VAL A 41 -12.36 -54.79 18.38
N LEU A 42 -13.24 -54.73 17.38
CA LEU A 42 -14.59 -55.32 17.50
C LEU A 42 -14.68 -56.84 17.24
N SER A 43 -13.62 -57.51 16.77
CA SER A 43 -13.67 -58.94 16.40
C SER A 43 -13.37 -59.93 17.53
N SER A 44 -12.99 -59.46 18.72
CA SER A 44 -12.54 -60.33 19.83
C SER A 44 -13.59 -60.58 20.95
N ILE A 45 -14.82 -60.07 20.82
CA ILE A 45 -15.84 -60.11 21.90
C ILE A 45 -16.91 -61.22 21.71
N ILE A 46 -16.77 -62.11 20.72
CA ILE A 46 -17.68 -63.26 20.62
C ILE A 46 -17.18 -64.39 21.55
N TRP A 47 -17.42 -64.24 22.85
CA TRP A 47 -17.16 -65.25 23.88
C TRP A 47 -18.43 -66.03 24.22
N SER A 48 -18.44 -67.33 23.89
CA SER A 48 -19.50 -68.28 24.22
C SER A 48 -19.65 -68.50 25.73
N PRO A 49 -20.87 -68.51 26.30
CA PRO A 49 -21.04 -68.57 27.74
C PRO A 49 -20.85 -69.99 28.28
N LYS A 50 -19.82 -70.23 29.09
CA LYS A 50 -19.73 -71.39 29.99
C LYS A 50 -20.30 -71.02 31.36
N PRO A 51 -21.27 -71.78 31.92
CA PRO A 51 -21.79 -71.48 33.25
C PRO A 51 -20.85 -72.06 34.32
N CYS A 52 -20.05 -71.22 34.96
CA CYS A 52 -19.44 -71.56 36.24
C CYS A 52 -19.59 -70.37 37.21
N SER A 53 -20.62 -70.43 38.04
CA SER A 53 -21.07 -69.32 38.87
C SER A 53 -20.41 -69.37 40.25
N LYS A 54 -19.35 -68.56 40.45
CA LYS A 54 -19.03 -68.05 41.80
C LYS A 54 -19.69 -66.67 41.96
N PRO A 55 -20.58 -66.46 42.95
CA PRO A 55 -21.36 -65.23 43.08
C PRO A 55 -20.51 -63.96 43.28
N LYS A 56 -19.27 -64.12 43.76
CA LYS A 56 -18.32 -63.01 43.96
C LYS A 56 -17.80 -62.41 42.64
N VAL A 57 -17.60 -63.23 41.60
CA VAL A 57 -17.09 -62.78 40.30
C VAL A 57 -18.16 -61.98 39.54
N LYS A 58 -19.41 -62.44 39.57
CA LYS A 58 -20.55 -61.74 38.97
C LYS A 58 -20.81 -60.36 39.60
N ARG A 59 -20.56 -60.20 40.91
CA ARG A 59 -20.68 -58.91 41.60
C ARG A 59 -19.56 -57.93 41.21
N ARG A 60 -18.32 -58.41 41.07
CA ARG A 60 -17.19 -57.58 40.60
C ARG A 60 -17.43 -57.06 39.19
N LEU A 61 -17.82 -57.93 38.27
CA LEU A 61 -18.16 -57.54 36.89
C LEU A 61 -19.29 -56.50 36.83
N LYS A 62 -20.33 -56.64 37.66
CA LYS A 62 -21.41 -55.63 37.72
C LYS A 62 -20.88 -54.28 38.19
N ASN A 63 -20.09 -54.26 39.26
CA ASN A 63 -19.49 -53.03 39.79
C ASN A 63 -18.53 -52.39 38.77
N GLU A 64 -17.76 -53.18 38.04
CA GLU A 64 -16.87 -52.71 36.97
C GLU A 64 -17.68 -52.11 35.81
N LEU A 65 -18.78 -52.76 35.41
CA LEU A 65 -19.66 -52.24 34.35
C LEU A 65 -20.30 -50.91 34.76
N ASP A 66 -20.73 -50.79 36.03
CA ASP A 66 -21.29 -49.56 36.55
C ASP A 66 -20.24 -48.45 36.67
N TYR A 67 -19.02 -48.78 37.11
CA TYR A 67 -17.88 -47.86 37.10
C TYR A 67 -17.57 -47.34 35.69
N LEU A 68 -17.49 -48.24 34.70
CA LEU A 68 -17.23 -47.87 33.32
C LEU A 68 -18.35 -46.98 32.75
N ARG A 69 -19.61 -47.26 33.07
CA ARG A 69 -20.74 -46.41 32.64
C ARG A 69 -20.67 -45.01 33.24
N ILE A 70 -20.28 -44.91 34.50
CA ILE A 70 -20.08 -43.61 35.16
C ILE A 70 -18.92 -42.87 34.49
N LYS A 71 -17.79 -43.55 34.25
CA LYS A 71 -16.62 -42.95 33.61
C LYS A 71 -16.91 -42.50 32.18
N VAL A 72 -17.68 -43.27 31.41
CA VAL A 72 -18.11 -42.88 30.06
C VAL A 72 -18.97 -41.63 30.11
N LYS A 73 -19.91 -41.52 31.06
CA LYS A 73 -20.72 -40.31 31.22
C LYS A 73 -19.88 -39.09 31.59
N GLU A 74 -18.92 -39.26 32.49
CA GLU A 74 -17.99 -38.21 32.91
C GLU A 74 -17.14 -37.72 31.72
N LEU A 75 -16.56 -38.65 30.95
CA LEU A 75 -15.74 -38.32 29.78
C LEU A 75 -16.57 -37.68 28.66
N LEU A 76 -17.81 -38.12 28.45
CA LEU A 76 -18.71 -37.48 27.47
C LEU A 76 -19.06 -36.05 27.88
N GLN A 77 -19.27 -35.81 29.18
CA GLN A 77 -19.53 -34.47 29.70
C GLN A 77 -18.29 -33.56 29.54
N GLU A 78 -17.09 -34.08 29.79
CA GLU A 78 -15.84 -33.35 29.56
C GLU A 78 -15.64 -33.02 28.07
N LEU A 79 -15.94 -33.97 27.19
CA LEU A 79 -15.86 -33.80 25.74
C LEU A 79 -16.84 -32.73 25.25
N GLU A 80 -18.09 -32.76 25.72
CA GLU A 80 -19.11 -31.75 25.40
C GLU A 80 -18.68 -30.35 25.87
N GLY A 81 -18.12 -30.26 27.09
CA GLY A 81 -17.57 -29.00 27.62
C GLY A 81 -16.42 -28.45 26.77
N LEU A 82 -15.48 -29.31 26.37
CA LEU A 82 -14.35 -28.93 25.52
C LEU A 82 -14.79 -28.60 24.09
N GLN A 83 -15.77 -29.31 23.52
CA GLN A 83 -16.33 -29.00 22.20
C GLN A 83 -17.06 -27.66 22.19
N GLY A 84 -17.82 -27.35 23.25
CA GLY A 84 -18.46 -26.04 23.43
C GLY A 84 -17.43 -24.90 23.45
N GLN A 85 -16.35 -25.06 24.23
CA GLN A 85 -15.26 -24.08 24.30
C GLN A 85 -14.45 -23.99 23.00
N ASN A 86 -14.22 -25.12 22.32
CA ASN A 86 -13.48 -25.11 21.05
C ASN A 86 -14.30 -24.45 19.94
N ASN A 87 -15.62 -24.61 19.92
CA ASN A 87 -16.49 -23.93 18.97
C ASN A 87 -16.52 -22.40 19.18
N SER A 88 -16.57 -21.93 20.43
CA SER A 88 -16.46 -20.49 20.71
C SER A 88 -15.09 -19.94 20.31
N ASN A 89 -14.01 -20.67 20.65
CA ASN A 89 -12.65 -20.30 20.28
C ASN A 89 -12.41 -20.40 18.76
N SER A 90 -13.10 -21.28 18.04
CA SER A 90 -13.01 -21.43 16.59
C SER A 90 -13.54 -20.18 15.88
N LEU A 91 -14.67 -19.62 16.33
CA LEU A 91 -15.19 -18.35 15.79
C LEU A 91 -14.21 -17.20 15.98
N GLU A 92 -13.58 -17.11 17.16
CA GLU A 92 -12.56 -16.09 17.43
C GLU A 92 -11.28 -16.31 16.61
N LYS A 93 -10.81 -17.56 16.50
CA LYS A 93 -9.67 -17.93 15.65
C LYS A 93 -9.92 -17.55 14.19
N ASN A 94 -11.12 -17.82 13.67
CA ASN A 94 -11.50 -17.45 12.30
C ASN A 94 -11.53 -15.92 12.11
N ALA A 95 -11.97 -15.15 13.11
CA ALA A 95 -11.97 -13.70 13.05
C ALA A 95 -10.54 -13.12 13.05
N TRP A 96 -9.62 -13.71 13.82
CA TRP A 96 -8.21 -13.32 13.81
C TRP A 96 -7.49 -13.76 12.55
N GLU A 97 -7.80 -14.94 12.01
CA GLU A 97 -7.26 -15.40 10.73
C GLU A 97 -7.67 -14.44 9.59
N PHE A 98 -8.95 -14.07 9.53
CA PHE A 98 -9.42 -13.10 8.54
C PHE A 98 -8.69 -11.76 8.67
N ARG A 99 -8.56 -11.24 9.90
CA ARG A 99 -7.84 -9.98 10.15
C ARG A 99 -6.36 -10.08 9.79
N ALA A 100 -5.69 -11.18 10.12
CA ALA A 100 -4.29 -11.41 9.77
C ALA A 100 -4.10 -11.45 8.25
N ARG A 101 -4.99 -12.13 7.52
CA ARG A 101 -4.98 -12.16 6.04
C ARG A 101 -5.20 -10.77 5.45
N GLN A 102 -6.16 -10.00 5.97
CA GLN A 102 -6.40 -8.61 5.55
C GLN A 102 -5.17 -7.72 5.82
N GLN A 103 -4.57 -7.82 7.01
CA GLN A 103 -3.38 -7.06 7.35
C GLN A 103 -2.19 -7.41 6.45
N ALA A 104 -1.99 -8.69 6.12
CA ALA A 104 -0.94 -9.10 5.20
C ALA A 104 -1.11 -8.46 3.81
N LEU A 105 -2.34 -8.44 3.28
CA LEU A 105 -2.64 -7.77 2.00
C LEU A 105 -2.37 -6.26 2.05
N LEU A 106 -2.81 -5.60 3.12
CA LEU A 106 -2.57 -4.16 3.29
C LEU A 106 -1.08 -3.83 3.41
N VAL A 107 -0.32 -4.66 4.12
CA VAL A 107 1.15 -4.51 4.20
C VAL A 107 1.77 -4.63 2.82
N GLN A 108 1.39 -5.64 2.04
CA GLN A 108 1.91 -5.81 0.68
C GLN A 108 1.60 -4.59 -0.21
N GLN A 109 0.36 -4.09 -0.18
CA GLN A 109 -0.03 -2.89 -0.90
C GLN A 109 0.81 -1.68 -0.48
N SER A 110 0.99 -1.49 0.83
CA SER A 110 1.79 -0.38 1.35
C SER A 110 3.26 -0.45 0.93
N LEU A 111 3.83 -1.66 0.82
CA LEU A 111 5.21 -1.85 0.38
C LEU A 111 5.37 -1.53 -1.11
N GLN A 112 4.40 -1.93 -1.94
CA GLN A 112 4.39 -1.61 -3.36
C GLN A 112 4.27 -0.10 -3.57
N GLU A 113 3.35 0.55 -2.86
CA GLU A 113 3.19 2.01 -2.94
C GLU A 113 4.45 2.73 -2.46
N ASN A 114 5.06 2.27 -1.35
CA ASN A 114 6.30 2.87 -0.84
C ASN A 114 7.45 2.77 -1.86
N LYS A 115 7.57 1.63 -2.54
CA LYS A 115 8.53 1.45 -3.63
C LYS A 115 8.27 2.44 -4.77
N TYR A 116 7.02 2.54 -5.21
CA TYR A 116 6.62 3.48 -6.27
C TYR A 116 6.91 4.94 -5.89
N LEU A 117 6.56 5.35 -4.67
CA LEU A 117 6.82 6.71 -4.18
C LEU A 117 8.32 7.01 -4.10
N LYS A 118 9.14 6.05 -3.67
CA LYS A 118 10.60 6.21 -3.66
C LYS A 118 11.17 6.39 -5.06
N GLU A 119 10.70 5.61 -6.03
CA GLU A 119 11.08 5.74 -7.44
C GLU A 119 10.68 7.12 -8.00
N ALA A 120 9.46 7.60 -7.69
CA ALA A 120 8.99 8.93 -8.08
C ALA A 120 9.85 10.05 -7.49
N ILE A 121 10.20 9.97 -6.20
CA ILE A 121 11.09 10.93 -5.53
C ILE A 121 12.47 10.91 -6.18
N GLN A 122 13.02 9.73 -6.45
CA GLN A 122 14.32 9.61 -7.12
C GLN A 122 14.29 10.25 -8.52
N GLY A 123 13.18 10.09 -9.26
CA GLY A 123 12.94 10.76 -10.52
C GLY A 123 12.91 12.29 -10.39
N GLN A 124 12.24 12.82 -9.36
CA GLN A 124 12.21 14.26 -9.09
C GLN A 124 13.60 14.81 -8.72
N ILE A 125 14.38 14.08 -7.94
CA ILE A 125 15.77 14.45 -7.62
C ILE A 125 16.61 14.50 -8.89
N ALA A 126 16.47 13.51 -9.77
CA ALA A 126 17.17 13.50 -11.06
C ALA A 126 16.76 14.70 -11.94
N LEU A 127 15.46 15.02 -12.02
CA LEU A 127 14.96 16.22 -12.72
C LEU A 127 15.56 17.49 -12.15
N LEU A 128 15.51 17.67 -10.82
CA LEU A 128 16.09 18.85 -10.16
C LEU A 128 17.60 18.96 -10.43
N SER A 129 18.33 17.84 -10.40
CA SER A 129 19.76 17.82 -10.72
C SER A 129 20.04 18.19 -12.18
N ALA A 130 19.18 17.78 -13.11
CA ALA A 130 19.27 18.14 -14.53
C ALA A 130 18.96 19.62 -14.74
N LEU A 131 17.90 20.14 -14.09
CA LEU A 131 17.56 21.56 -14.11
C LEU A 131 18.70 22.40 -13.52
N GLN A 132 19.23 22.01 -12.36
CA GLN A 132 20.38 22.67 -11.74
C GLN A 132 21.58 22.65 -12.68
N SER A 133 21.86 21.51 -13.32
CA SER A 133 22.93 21.40 -14.31
C SER A 133 22.71 22.32 -15.51
N VAL A 134 21.48 22.43 -16.02
CA VAL A 134 21.12 23.36 -17.10
C VAL A 134 21.27 24.80 -16.63
N MET A 135 20.82 25.16 -15.42
CA MET A 135 20.96 26.50 -14.88
C MET A 135 22.43 26.89 -14.63
N ILE A 136 23.25 25.96 -14.13
CA ILE A 136 24.71 26.15 -14.01
C ILE A 136 25.35 26.29 -15.40
N LYS A 137 24.89 25.50 -16.37
CA LYS A 137 25.40 25.49 -17.75
C LYS A 137 24.83 26.59 -18.63
N GLN A 138 23.78 27.31 -18.23
CA GLN A 138 23.28 28.44 -19.02
C GLN A 138 24.40 29.47 -19.14
N PRO A 139 25.02 29.64 -20.33
CA PRO A 139 26.01 30.68 -20.50
C PRO A 139 25.23 31.98 -20.43
N LYS A 140 25.39 32.75 -19.33
CA LYS A 140 24.82 34.10 -19.09
C LYS A 140 24.11 34.63 -20.35
N LEU A 141 22.86 34.20 -20.58
CA LEU A 141 22.16 34.46 -21.83
C LEU A 141 21.75 35.92 -21.78
N ALA A 142 22.67 36.77 -22.20
CA ALA A 142 22.67 38.20 -21.95
C ALA A 142 22.55 38.54 -20.43
N PRO A 143 22.95 39.75 -20.00
CA PRO A 143 22.47 40.26 -18.73
C PRO A 143 20.94 40.31 -18.82
N PHE A 144 20.26 39.31 -18.26
CA PHE A 144 18.83 39.42 -18.00
C PHE A 144 18.68 40.72 -17.20
N PRO A 145 17.87 41.69 -17.68
CA PRO A 145 17.65 42.98 -17.02
C PRO A 145 16.90 42.79 -15.70
N THR A 146 17.47 42.03 -14.78
CA THR A 146 16.96 41.91 -13.43
C THR A 146 17.29 43.22 -12.74
N THR A 147 16.25 43.97 -12.41
CA THR A 147 16.24 45.20 -11.61
C THR A 147 16.72 46.51 -12.26
N ASN A 148 17.85 46.56 -12.98
CA ASN A 148 18.44 47.85 -13.40
C ASN A 148 17.87 48.50 -14.67
N ILE A 149 16.92 47.85 -15.35
CA ILE A 149 16.35 48.33 -16.63
C ILE A 149 14.82 48.53 -16.51
N GLN A 150 14.31 48.62 -15.27
CA GLN A 150 12.91 48.93 -14.99
C GLN A 150 12.46 50.24 -15.65
N TRP A 151 13.34 51.25 -15.73
CA TRP A 151 13.06 52.51 -16.40
C TRP A 151 12.74 52.35 -17.88
N LYS A 152 13.35 51.39 -18.61
CA LYS A 152 13.01 51.12 -20.03
C LYS A 152 11.62 50.52 -20.20
N HIS A 153 11.09 49.88 -19.16
CA HIS A 153 9.72 49.39 -19.11
C HIS A 153 8.74 50.46 -18.59
N ALA A 154 9.17 51.73 -18.49
CA ALA A 154 8.41 52.84 -17.91
C ALA A 154 7.94 52.57 -16.46
N ILE A 155 8.65 51.69 -15.74
CA ILE A 155 8.39 51.42 -14.33
C ILE A 155 9.36 52.26 -13.52
N LEU A 156 8.81 53.10 -12.66
CA LEU A 156 9.57 54.07 -11.90
C LEU A 156 9.75 53.60 -10.46
N GLY A 157 11.00 53.52 -10.00
CA GLY A 157 11.35 53.07 -8.66
C GLY A 157 11.00 54.08 -7.56
N VAL A 158 11.14 53.63 -6.30
CA VAL A 158 10.93 54.47 -5.09
C VAL A 158 12.17 55.33 -4.80
N THR A 159 13.37 54.85 -5.13
CA THR A 159 14.64 55.55 -5.01
C THR A 159 15.08 56.11 -6.37
N GLU A 160 15.73 57.28 -6.40
CA GLU A 160 16.28 57.91 -7.63
C GLU A 160 15.25 58.10 -8.75
N ARG A 161 14.01 58.41 -8.36
CA ARG A 161 12.86 58.61 -9.25
C ARG A 161 13.10 59.69 -10.31
N GLU A 162 13.71 60.80 -9.96
CA GLU A 162 13.89 61.91 -10.91
C GLU A 162 14.93 61.58 -11.98
N ALA A 163 16.08 61.04 -11.59
CA ALA A 163 17.13 60.64 -12.51
C ALA A 163 16.67 59.54 -13.48
N THR A 164 15.89 58.58 -12.97
CA THR A 164 15.31 57.50 -13.81
C THR A 164 14.19 58.01 -14.73
N LEU A 165 13.42 59.01 -14.31
CA LEU A 165 12.44 59.69 -15.15
C LEU A 165 13.13 60.47 -16.27
N GLU A 166 14.19 61.21 -15.96
CA GLU A 166 14.96 61.96 -16.96
C GLU A 166 15.55 61.03 -18.02
N ALA A 167 16.17 59.93 -17.59
CA ALA A 167 16.70 58.90 -18.49
C ALA A 167 15.61 58.26 -19.37
N LEU A 168 14.42 58.00 -18.81
CA LEU A 168 13.27 57.50 -19.58
C LEU A 168 12.81 58.54 -20.63
N MET A 169 12.70 59.81 -20.24
CA MET A 169 12.27 60.87 -21.16
C MET A 169 13.25 61.06 -22.31
N GLN A 170 14.56 61.04 -22.02
CA GLN A 170 15.58 61.13 -23.05
C GLN A 170 15.52 59.95 -24.02
N HIS A 171 15.32 58.73 -23.51
CA HIS A 171 15.14 57.55 -24.36
C HIS A 171 13.86 57.61 -25.23
N GLN A 172 12.74 58.12 -24.69
CA GLN A 172 11.53 58.31 -25.49
C GLN A 172 11.72 59.38 -26.57
N TYR A 173 12.43 60.45 -26.24
CA TYR A 173 12.79 61.50 -27.18
C TYR A 173 13.62 60.97 -28.35
N ASP A 174 14.66 60.18 -28.06
CA ASP A 174 15.50 59.55 -29.10
C ASP A 174 14.69 58.58 -29.97
N LYS A 175 13.69 57.90 -29.38
CA LYS A 175 12.80 57.00 -30.11
C LYS A 175 11.90 57.77 -31.09
N LEU A 176 11.40 58.95 -30.71
CA LEU A 176 10.53 59.77 -31.58
C LEU A 176 11.20 60.07 -32.92
N ASP A 177 12.50 60.36 -32.94
CA ASP A 177 13.23 60.60 -34.19
C ASP A 177 13.19 59.38 -35.12
N THR A 178 13.40 58.17 -34.56
CA THR A 178 13.32 56.93 -35.36
C THR A 178 11.90 56.66 -35.88
N GLU A 179 10.87 56.94 -35.08
CA GLU A 179 9.47 56.80 -35.48
C GLU A 179 9.09 57.85 -36.53
N TRP A 180 9.63 59.06 -36.47
CA TRP A 180 9.39 60.10 -37.48
C TRP A 180 9.99 59.75 -38.83
N ILE A 181 11.17 59.11 -38.82
CA ILE A 181 11.79 58.55 -40.03
C ILE A 181 10.93 57.38 -40.54
N SER A 182 10.55 56.44 -39.68
CA SER A 182 9.75 55.27 -40.07
C SER A 182 8.38 55.64 -40.64
N ASN A 183 7.74 56.69 -40.10
CA ASN A 183 6.43 57.16 -40.55
C ASN A 183 6.53 58.14 -41.74
N GLY A 184 7.73 58.37 -42.29
CA GLY A 184 7.93 59.23 -43.46
C GLY A 184 7.54 60.70 -43.24
N ILE A 185 7.51 61.16 -41.98
CA ILE A 185 7.12 62.53 -41.64
C ILE A 185 8.11 63.52 -42.23
N TYR A 186 9.40 63.18 -42.23
CA TYR A 186 10.44 63.95 -42.88
C TYR A 186 10.24 64.05 -44.40
N ASP A 187 9.70 63.01 -45.04
CA ASP A 187 9.39 63.02 -46.48
C ASP A 187 8.17 63.89 -46.82
N ALA A 188 7.21 64.00 -45.90
CA ALA A 188 6.05 64.87 -46.06
C ALA A 188 6.40 66.37 -45.93
N ILE A 189 7.44 66.71 -45.16
CA ILE A 189 7.93 68.08 -44.99
C ILE A 189 8.79 68.49 -46.21
N THR A 190 9.61 67.59 -46.73
CA THR A 190 10.49 67.87 -47.88
C THR A 190 9.73 67.93 -49.21
N ASN A 191 8.62 67.21 -49.37
CA ASN A 191 7.79 67.22 -50.58
C ASN A 191 6.78 68.38 -50.68
N LYS A 192 6.78 69.36 -49.77
CA LYS A 192 6.01 70.61 -49.94
C LYS A 192 6.82 71.63 -50.76
N LYS A 193 6.79 71.47 -52.09
CA LYS A 193 7.12 72.55 -53.03
C LYS A 193 6.35 72.37 -54.34
#